data_AF-A0A2J7ZHM5-F1
#
_entry.id   AF-A0A2J7ZHM5-F1
#
_cell.length_a   1.000
_cell.length_b   1.000
_cell.length_c   1.000
_cell.angle_alpha   90.00
_cell.angle_beta   90.00
_cell.angle_gamma   90.00
#
_symmetry.space_group_name_H-M   'P 1'
#
loop_
_entity.id
_entity.type
_entity.pdbx_description
1 polymer ?
#
loop_
_entity_poly.entity_id
_entity_poly.type
_entity_poly.pdbx_seq_one_letter_code
_entity_poly.pdbx_strand_id
1 'polypeptide(L)'
;MSEYGHALVGHNREVDQASVFVAAGEVWRRGRRVFETSVIHPASLAGHMPAISRCVDRFVARLERLAAQAQAEDADGVVRGGGGGGGGGGAGGQEQCNGGVRQPAAAAARAVDMLEEIGNYTMAAVGEVAYGIDFGTTEDEAGAEERVRKAGPGGGAGGGGEDGSLGRQLVVACAACFRFLQVENATIYLSLQLMFPSLTPVVRWLAERLPDPAQAANMRARSRVADISRQLMEQWRTSKARGGGNGDGGGGGGGGGAAGAFREAGGGISASSFMSAMMEGRQGAWPEQRLSDVEVIAQCFTFLLAGFETTADTLSTAVFLLATHLEAEQRLADEVDALGDQPLTPELLANVGGRKG
;
A
#
# COMPACT_ATOMS: atom_id res chain seq x y z
N MET A 1 20.12 17.36 6.68
CA MET A 1 18.85 17.80 6.11
C MET A 1 17.93 16.58 5.97
N SER A 2 17.62 15.87 7.08
CA SER A 2 17.04 14.51 7.00
C SER A 2 15.94 14.18 8.03
N GLU A 3 15.32 15.17 8.67
CA GLU A 3 14.23 14.91 9.63
C GLU A 3 13.02 15.72 9.22
N TYR A 4 12.23 15.17 8.29
CA TYR A 4 10.91 15.72 7.99
C TYR A 4 9.90 15.11 8.97
N GLY A 5 9.15 15.95 9.69
CA GLY A 5 7.99 15.56 10.50
C GLY A 5 8.26 15.42 12.01
N HIS A 6 9.19 14.56 12.43
CA HIS A 6 9.34 14.19 13.86
C HIS A 6 10.79 14.01 14.31
N ALA A 7 11.06 14.36 15.57
CA ALA A 7 12.35 14.16 16.22
C ALA A 7 12.53 12.69 16.59
N LEU A 8 13.02 11.83 15.69
CA LEU A 8 13.19 10.41 15.99
C LEU A 8 14.22 10.20 17.10
N VAL A 9 13.88 9.35 18.07
CA VAL A 9 14.70 9.07 19.27
C VAL A 9 14.86 7.56 19.51
N GLY A 10 15.89 7.20 20.27
CA GLY A 10 16.20 5.82 20.64
C GLY A 10 16.29 4.89 19.42
N HIS A 11 15.69 3.70 19.56
CA HIS A 11 15.74 2.66 18.55
C HIS A 11 15.12 3.07 17.19
N ASN A 12 14.07 3.89 17.18
CA ASN A 12 13.45 4.35 15.94
C ASN A 12 14.41 5.21 15.10
N ARG A 13 15.31 5.94 15.76
CA ARG A 13 16.35 6.72 15.09
C ARG A 13 17.44 5.81 14.50
N GLU A 14 17.81 4.73 15.19
CA GLU A 14 18.78 3.77 14.68
C GLU A 14 18.29 3.11 13.38
N VAL A 15 17.01 2.70 13.35
CA VAL A 15 16.36 2.16 12.14
C VAL A 15 16.34 3.21 11.03
N ASP A 16 15.92 4.44 11.32
CA ASP A 16 15.84 5.49 10.31
C ASP A 16 17.20 5.84 9.71
N GLN A 17 18.24 5.95 10.55
CA GLN A 17 19.61 6.23 10.12
C GLN A 17 20.25 5.10 9.31
N ALA A 18 19.67 3.90 9.35
CA ALA A 18 20.12 2.74 8.55
C ALA A 18 19.47 2.68 7.15
N SER A 19 18.49 3.54 6.85
CA SER A 19 17.81 3.64 5.55
C SER A 19 18.73 4.17 4.45
N VAL A 20 18.56 3.70 3.21
CA VAL A 20 19.32 4.21 2.05
C VAL A 20 19.05 5.68 1.72
N PHE A 21 17.93 6.27 2.16
CA PHE A 21 17.65 7.69 1.95
C PHE A 21 18.24 8.62 3.02
N VAL A 22 18.57 8.07 4.19
CA VAL A 22 19.06 8.86 5.34
C VAL A 22 20.53 8.58 5.65
N ALA A 23 20.96 7.32 5.47
CA ALA A 23 22.32 6.88 5.75
C ALA A 23 23.36 7.64 4.91
N ALA A 24 24.57 7.75 5.44
CA ALA A 24 25.72 8.30 4.76
C ALA A 24 26.94 7.38 4.90
N GLY A 25 27.95 7.57 4.05
CA GLY A 25 29.23 6.84 4.14
C GLY A 25 29.11 5.35 3.80
N GLU A 26 29.75 4.49 4.59
CA GLU A 26 29.78 3.04 4.36
C GLU A 26 28.39 2.39 4.47
N VAL A 27 27.57 2.84 5.44
CA VAL A 27 26.20 2.30 5.65
C VAL A 27 25.37 2.50 4.39
N TRP A 28 25.41 3.72 3.82
CA TRP A 28 24.76 4.01 2.55
C TRP A 28 25.31 3.16 1.41
N ARG A 29 26.65 3.04 1.29
CA ARG A 29 27.27 2.23 0.22
C ARG A 29 26.93 0.75 0.31
N ARG A 30 26.70 0.20 1.51
CA ARG A 30 26.20 -1.17 1.68
C ARG A 30 24.74 -1.29 1.27
N GLY A 31 23.86 -0.45 1.83
CA GLY A 31 22.44 -0.44 1.49
C GLY A 31 22.20 -0.26 -0.01
N ARG A 32 22.93 0.68 -0.63
CA ARG A 32 22.85 0.99 -2.06
C ARG A 32 23.26 -0.19 -2.95
N ARG A 33 24.36 -0.88 -2.62
CA ARG A 33 24.79 -2.08 -3.37
C ARG A 33 23.73 -3.16 -3.35
N VAL A 34 23.17 -3.45 -2.17
CA VAL A 34 22.11 -4.45 -2.02
C VAL A 34 20.86 -4.04 -2.79
N PHE A 35 20.49 -2.76 -2.77
CA PHE A 35 19.39 -2.23 -3.57
C PHE A 35 19.61 -2.45 -5.08
N GLU A 36 20.80 -2.12 -5.60
CA GLU A 36 21.10 -2.31 -7.01
C GLU A 36 21.10 -3.79 -7.43
N THR A 37 21.65 -4.68 -6.61
CA THR A 37 21.76 -6.10 -6.95
C THR A 37 20.48 -6.89 -6.73
N SER A 38 19.68 -6.52 -5.73
CA SER A 38 18.54 -7.33 -5.29
C SER A 38 17.19 -6.74 -5.72
N VAL A 39 17.11 -5.42 -5.93
CA VAL A 39 15.84 -4.71 -6.17
C VAL A 39 15.70 -4.22 -7.61
N ILE A 40 16.64 -3.42 -8.12
CA ILE A 40 16.50 -2.79 -9.46
C ILE A 40 17.02 -3.69 -10.61
N HIS A 41 17.71 -4.79 -10.31
CA HIS A 41 18.21 -5.66 -11.36
C HIS A 41 17.06 -6.19 -12.25
N PRO A 42 17.14 -6.14 -13.59
CA PRO A 42 16.02 -6.50 -14.48
C PRO A 42 15.42 -7.88 -14.21
N ALA A 43 16.27 -8.87 -13.87
CA ALA A 43 15.81 -10.21 -13.49
C ALA A 43 15.02 -10.23 -12.16
N SER A 44 15.38 -9.38 -11.19
CA SER A 44 14.63 -9.22 -9.93
C SER A 44 13.29 -8.55 -10.20
N LEU A 45 13.28 -7.48 -11.00
CA LEU A 45 12.06 -6.79 -11.41
C LEU A 45 11.05 -7.72 -12.10
N ALA A 46 11.53 -8.55 -13.03
CA ALA A 46 10.72 -9.58 -13.66
C ALA A 46 10.12 -10.58 -12.65
N GLY A 47 10.86 -10.89 -11.57
CA GLY A 47 10.41 -11.76 -10.49
C GLY A 47 9.24 -11.21 -9.66
N HIS A 48 8.97 -9.90 -9.72
CA HIS A 48 7.84 -9.26 -9.03
C HIS A 48 6.56 -9.20 -9.87
N MET A 49 6.65 -9.41 -11.20
CA MET A 49 5.51 -9.34 -12.11
C MET A 49 4.31 -10.17 -11.63
N PRO A 50 4.46 -11.43 -11.16
CA PRO A 50 3.32 -12.20 -10.67
C PRO A 50 2.64 -11.59 -9.44
N ALA A 51 3.36 -10.86 -8.58
CA ALA A 51 2.78 -10.19 -7.42
C ALA A 51 2.01 -8.93 -7.84
N ILE A 52 2.60 -8.15 -8.74
CA ILE A 52 1.96 -6.96 -9.32
C ILE A 52 0.68 -7.35 -10.05
N SER A 53 0.71 -8.37 -10.92
CA SER A 53 -0.47 -8.86 -11.64
C SER A 53 -1.60 -9.27 -10.69
N ARG A 54 -1.31 -10.01 -9.61
CA ARG A 54 -2.34 -10.37 -8.61
C ARG A 54 -2.98 -9.14 -7.96
N CYS A 55 -2.17 -8.14 -7.60
CA CYS A 55 -2.67 -6.90 -7.03
C CYS A 55 -3.52 -6.12 -8.05
N VAL A 56 -3.12 -6.09 -9.31
CA VAL A 56 -3.88 -5.48 -10.41
C VAL A 56 -5.20 -6.21 -10.63
N ASP A 57 -5.22 -7.54 -10.68
CA ASP A 57 -6.45 -8.33 -10.87
C ASP A 57 -7.48 -8.03 -9.76
N ARG A 58 -7.02 -7.94 -8.51
CA ARG A 58 -7.87 -7.55 -7.37
C ARG A 58 -8.39 -6.12 -7.51
N PHE A 59 -7.54 -5.19 -7.94
CA PHE A 59 -7.89 -3.80 -8.15
C PHE A 59 -8.89 -3.61 -9.30
N VAL A 60 -8.70 -4.30 -10.43
CA VAL A 60 -9.65 -4.28 -11.56
C VAL A 60 -11.01 -4.84 -11.13
N ALA A 61 -11.02 -6.00 -10.47
CA ALA A 61 -12.26 -6.59 -9.97
C ALA A 61 -13.00 -5.67 -8.98
N ARG A 62 -12.26 -4.84 -8.22
CA ARG A 62 -12.81 -3.81 -7.32
C ARG A 62 -13.45 -2.67 -8.11
N LEU A 63 -12.78 -2.14 -9.13
CA LEU A 63 -13.32 -1.10 -9.99
C LEU A 63 -14.57 -1.58 -10.76
N GLU A 64 -14.58 -2.81 -11.26
CA GLU A 64 -15.75 -3.40 -11.92
C GLU A 64 -16.97 -3.47 -10.99
N ARG A 65 -16.76 -3.86 -9.72
CA ARG A 65 -17.84 -3.86 -8.72
C ARG A 65 -18.38 -2.47 -8.46
N LEU A 66 -17.51 -1.48 -8.30
CA LEU A 66 -17.91 -0.09 -8.08
C LEU A 66 -18.68 0.47 -9.28
N ALA A 67 -18.22 0.18 -10.50
CA ALA A 67 -18.91 0.57 -11.72
C ALA A 67 -20.31 -0.09 -11.81
N ALA A 68 -20.42 -1.38 -11.50
CA ALA A 68 -21.71 -2.08 -11.49
C ALA A 68 -22.68 -1.53 -10.43
N GLN A 69 -22.18 -1.14 -9.25
CA GLN A 69 -22.98 -0.51 -8.21
C GLN A 69 -23.51 0.86 -8.64
N ALA A 70 -22.65 1.70 -9.22
CA ALA A 70 -23.05 3.01 -9.75
C ALA A 70 -24.15 2.88 -10.83
N GLN A 71 -24.00 1.93 -11.76
CA GLN A 71 -25.00 1.66 -12.80
C GLN A 71 -26.34 1.17 -12.23
N ALA A 72 -26.32 0.36 -11.16
CA ALA A 72 -27.53 -0.13 -10.51
C ALA A 72 -28.27 0.99 -9.76
N GLU A 73 -27.55 1.92 -9.13
CA GLU A 73 -28.12 3.08 -8.44
C GLU A 73 -28.76 4.06 -9.44
N ASP A 74 -28.11 4.29 -10.59
CA ASP A 74 -28.67 5.11 -11.68
C ASP A 74 -29.98 4.50 -12.21
N ALA A 75 -30.04 3.17 -12.33
CA ALA A 75 -31.26 2.47 -12.74
C ALA A 75 -32.40 2.57 -11.70
N ASP A 76 -32.11 2.45 -10.40
CA ASP A 76 -33.12 2.56 -9.32
C ASP A 76 -33.60 4.02 -9.14
N GLY A 77 -32.71 5.00 -9.36
CA GLY A 77 -33.04 6.43 -9.36
C GLY A 77 -34.01 6.80 -10.50
N VAL A 78 -33.84 6.21 -11.68
CA VAL A 78 -34.77 6.37 -12.82
C VAL A 78 -36.13 5.73 -12.53
N VAL A 79 -36.18 4.57 -11.87
CA VAL A 79 -37.44 3.90 -11.48
C VAL A 79 -38.21 4.69 -10.43
N ARG A 80 -37.52 5.28 -9.44
CA ARG A 80 -38.16 6.16 -8.44
C ARG A 80 -38.59 7.53 -8.99
N GLY A 81 -37.88 8.05 -10.00
CA GLY A 81 -38.26 9.27 -10.72
C GLY A 81 -39.42 9.10 -11.73
N GLY A 82 -39.68 7.87 -12.18
CA GLY A 82 -40.74 7.54 -13.15
C GLY A 82 -42.12 7.23 -12.55
N GLY A 83 -42.24 7.14 -11.22
CA GLY A 83 -43.46 6.72 -10.53
C GLY A 83 -44.30 7.87 -9.97
N GLY A 84 -44.73 8.82 -10.82
CA GLY A 84 -45.50 9.99 -10.37
C GLY A 84 -46.42 10.60 -11.42
N GLY A 85 -47.06 9.78 -12.26
CA GLY A 85 -48.03 10.24 -13.25
C GLY A 85 -49.32 9.42 -13.21
N GLY A 86 -50.32 9.88 -12.44
CA GLY A 86 -51.62 9.21 -12.41
C GLY A 86 -52.67 9.79 -11.46
N GLY A 87 -53.29 10.92 -11.84
CA GLY A 87 -54.73 11.17 -11.63
C GLY A 87 -55.19 11.88 -10.35
N GLY A 88 -55.80 13.07 -10.52
CA GLY A 88 -56.70 13.68 -9.53
C GLY A 88 -56.80 15.20 -9.63
N GLY A 89 -57.84 15.71 -10.30
CA GLY A 89 -58.07 17.16 -10.49
C GLY A 89 -58.59 17.89 -9.25
N GLY A 90 -58.34 19.20 -9.20
CA GLY A 90 -58.92 20.10 -8.19
C GLY A 90 -58.33 21.51 -8.25
N ALA A 91 -59.20 22.51 -8.39
CA ALA A 91 -58.92 23.92 -8.69
C ALA A 91 -58.08 24.70 -7.65
N GLY A 92 -57.36 25.72 -8.14
CA GLY A 92 -57.27 27.04 -7.50
C GLY A 92 -55.91 27.44 -6.88
N GLY A 93 -55.31 28.52 -7.40
CA GLY A 93 -54.58 29.50 -6.58
C GLY A 93 -53.06 29.62 -6.75
N GLN A 94 -52.66 30.76 -7.34
CA GLN A 94 -51.40 31.50 -7.15
C GLN A 94 -50.08 30.95 -7.71
N GLU A 95 -49.72 31.49 -8.88
CA GLU A 95 -48.34 31.71 -9.32
C GLU A 95 -47.53 32.51 -8.28
N GLN A 96 -46.45 31.90 -7.77
CA GLN A 96 -45.30 32.61 -7.23
C GLN A 96 -44.09 32.23 -8.08
N CYS A 97 -43.68 33.15 -8.96
CA CYS A 97 -42.39 33.09 -9.65
C CYS A 97 -41.30 33.37 -8.61
N ASN A 98 -40.63 32.33 -8.11
CA ASN A 98 -39.40 32.50 -7.35
C ASN A 98 -38.22 31.98 -8.19
N GLY A 99 -37.34 32.90 -8.57
CA GLY A 99 -36.15 32.66 -9.40
C GLY A 99 -35.05 31.90 -8.65
N GLY A 100 -35.32 30.64 -8.30
CA GLY A 100 -34.31 29.71 -7.84
C GLY A 100 -33.52 29.19 -9.02
N VAL A 101 -32.21 29.42 -9.01
CA VAL A 101 -31.25 28.68 -9.83
C VAL A 101 -31.60 27.20 -9.73
N ARG A 102 -32.07 26.59 -10.83
CA ARG A 102 -32.21 25.14 -10.92
C ARG A 102 -30.81 24.55 -10.73
N GLN A 103 -30.51 24.12 -9.51
CA GLN A 103 -29.46 23.11 -9.32
C GLN A 103 -29.85 21.92 -10.20
N PRO A 104 -28.96 21.42 -11.06
CA PRO A 104 -29.24 20.21 -11.81
C PRO A 104 -29.26 19.06 -10.79
N ALA A 105 -30.45 18.74 -10.32
CA ALA A 105 -30.77 17.46 -9.71
C ALA A 105 -30.79 16.42 -10.84
N ALA A 106 -29.61 15.99 -11.27
CA ALA A 106 -29.41 14.88 -12.18
C ALA A 106 -28.16 14.12 -11.73
N ALA A 107 -28.39 12.95 -11.13
CA ALA A 107 -27.47 11.84 -10.95
C ALA A 107 -26.02 12.20 -10.59
N ALA A 108 -25.79 12.52 -9.32
CA ALA A 108 -24.48 12.25 -8.73
C ALA A 108 -24.38 10.73 -8.51
N ALA A 109 -24.19 9.96 -9.59
CA ALA A 109 -23.56 8.65 -9.48
C ALA A 109 -22.32 8.86 -8.62
N ARG A 110 -22.21 8.15 -7.50
CA ARG A 110 -21.18 8.39 -6.49
C ARG A 110 -19.80 8.30 -7.16
N ALA A 111 -19.20 9.46 -7.44
CA ALA A 111 -17.91 9.53 -8.09
C ALA A 111 -16.90 8.73 -7.26
N VAL A 112 -16.20 7.79 -7.91
CA VAL A 112 -15.17 6.99 -7.25
C VAL A 112 -13.97 7.88 -7.01
N ASP A 113 -13.49 7.93 -5.76
CA ASP A 113 -12.22 8.58 -5.45
C ASP A 113 -11.06 7.70 -5.93
N MET A 114 -10.59 7.97 -7.15
CA MET A 114 -9.50 7.22 -7.76
C MET A 114 -8.17 7.38 -7.00
N LEU A 115 -7.98 8.45 -6.24
CA LEU A 115 -6.75 8.63 -5.46
C LEU A 115 -6.70 7.64 -4.31
N GLU A 116 -7.81 7.46 -3.58
CA GLU A 116 -7.92 6.50 -2.49
C GLU A 116 -7.78 5.06 -2.99
N GLU A 117 -8.51 4.68 -4.05
CA GLU A 117 -8.50 3.31 -4.57
C GLU A 117 -7.13 2.94 -5.17
N ILE A 118 -6.50 3.85 -5.92
CA ILE A 118 -5.13 3.64 -6.43
C ILE A 118 -4.12 3.58 -5.29
N GLY A 119 -4.25 4.44 -4.28
CA GLY A 119 -3.37 4.43 -3.10
C GLY A 119 -3.42 3.11 -2.33
N ASN A 120 -4.62 2.54 -2.16
CA ASN A 120 -4.80 1.22 -1.55
C ASN A 120 -4.14 0.11 -2.38
N TYR A 121 -4.30 0.15 -3.70
CA TYR A 121 -3.65 -0.79 -4.62
C TYR A 121 -2.12 -0.69 -4.55
N THR A 122 -1.54 0.52 -4.62
CA THR A 122 -0.08 0.67 -4.61
C THR A 122 0.52 0.28 -3.27
N MET A 123 -0.18 0.56 -2.16
CA MET A 123 0.24 0.08 -0.83
C MET A 123 0.31 -1.45 -0.78
N ALA A 124 -0.71 -2.13 -1.28
CA ALA A 124 -0.74 -3.59 -1.32
C ALA A 124 0.38 -4.16 -2.23
N ALA A 125 0.53 -3.62 -3.44
CA ALA A 125 1.53 -4.08 -4.40
C ALA A 125 2.97 -3.87 -3.90
N VAL A 126 3.28 -2.66 -3.41
CA VAL A 126 4.62 -2.34 -2.88
C VAL A 126 4.89 -3.11 -1.59
N GLY A 127 3.88 -3.28 -0.73
CA GLY A 127 3.95 -4.09 0.48
C GLY A 127 4.28 -5.55 0.21
N GLU A 128 3.56 -6.17 -0.74
CA GLU A 128 3.79 -7.56 -1.15
C GLU A 128 5.18 -7.73 -1.77
N VAL A 129 5.64 -6.78 -2.58
CA VAL A 129 6.99 -6.84 -3.17
C VAL A 129 8.07 -6.63 -2.11
N ALA A 130 7.91 -5.69 -1.17
CA ALA A 130 8.91 -5.37 -0.17
C ALA A 130 9.02 -6.46 0.91
N TYR A 131 7.89 -6.90 1.46
CA TYR A 131 7.82 -7.84 2.59
C TYR A 131 7.48 -9.27 2.20
N GLY A 132 7.01 -9.49 0.98
CA GLY A 132 6.66 -10.83 0.50
C GLY A 132 5.40 -11.40 1.11
N ILE A 133 4.56 -10.59 1.76
CA ILE A 133 3.32 -11.04 2.38
C ILE A 133 2.15 -10.34 1.72
N ASP A 134 1.00 -11.01 1.70
CA ASP A 134 -0.23 -10.39 1.24
C ASP A 134 -0.67 -9.33 2.26
N PHE A 135 -0.72 -8.07 1.82
CA PHE A 135 -1.18 -6.94 2.63
C PHE A 135 -2.70 -6.89 2.72
N GLY A 136 -3.41 -7.62 1.85
CA GLY A 136 -4.87 -7.52 1.68
C GLY A 136 -5.27 -6.17 1.04
N THR A 137 -6.51 -6.10 0.56
CA THR A 137 -7.16 -4.82 0.22
C THR A 137 -8.14 -4.46 1.33
N THR A 138 -8.50 -3.17 1.45
CA THR A 138 -9.40 -2.63 2.49
C THR A 138 -10.77 -3.34 2.58
N GLU A 139 -11.15 -4.18 1.62
CA GLU A 139 -12.36 -5.02 1.70
C GLU A 139 -12.26 -6.14 2.76
N ASP A 140 -11.05 -6.60 3.12
CA ASP A 140 -10.86 -7.47 4.30
C ASP A 140 -11.18 -6.71 5.62
N GLU A 141 -11.23 -5.38 5.58
CA GLU A 141 -11.64 -4.52 6.69
C GLU A 141 -13.16 -4.38 6.74
N ALA A 142 -13.80 -3.99 5.64
CA ALA A 142 -15.27 -3.87 5.57
C ALA A 142 -15.98 -5.21 5.81
N GLY A 143 -15.44 -6.33 5.27
CA GLY A 143 -15.98 -7.66 5.52
C GLY A 143 -15.74 -8.17 6.94
N ALA A 144 -14.64 -7.81 7.58
CA ALA A 144 -14.38 -8.15 8.98
C ALA A 144 -15.24 -7.31 9.94
N GLU A 145 -15.43 -6.02 9.65
CA GLU A 145 -16.29 -5.11 10.40
C GLU A 145 -17.77 -5.49 10.25
N GLU A 146 -18.24 -5.87 9.06
CA GLU A 146 -19.58 -6.42 8.81
C GLU A 146 -19.80 -7.74 9.57
N ARG A 147 -18.78 -8.63 9.63
CA ARG A 147 -18.83 -9.88 10.40
C ARG A 147 -18.89 -9.64 11.92
N VAL A 148 -18.14 -8.65 12.42
CA VAL A 148 -18.18 -8.22 13.83
C VAL A 148 -19.52 -7.54 14.16
N ARG A 149 -20.06 -6.72 13.24
CA ARG A 149 -21.35 -6.05 13.38
C ARG A 149 -22.53 -7.05 13.34
N LYS A 150 -22.43 -8.13 12.56
CA LYS A 150 -23.40 -9.25 12.57
C LYS A 150 -23.32 -10.12 13.82
N ALA A 151 -22.23 -10.07 14.59
CA ALA A 151 -22.07 -10.88 15.80
C ALA A 151 -22.87 -10.37 17.03
N GLY A 152 -23.50 -9.20 16.95
CA GLY A 152 -24.44 -8.67 17.96
C GLY A 152 -23.80 -8.27 19.30
N PRO A 153 -24.48 -7.47 20.15
CA PRO A 153 -23.87 -6.79 21.31
C PRO A 153 -23.68 -7.68 22.55
N GLY A 154 -23.64 -9.01 22.38
CA GLY A 154 -23.59 -9.99 23.47
C GLY A 154 -22.41 -10.97 23.41
N GLY A 155 -21.56 -10.90 22.38
CA GLY A 155 -20.26 -11.58 22.37
C GLY A 155 -19.28 -10.80 23.24
N GLY A 156 -18.82 -11.40 24.33
CA GLY A 156 -18.05 -10.74 25.38
C GLY A 156 -16.95 -9.80 24.86
N ALA A 157 -16.94 -8.59 25.39
CA ALA A 157 -15.82 -7.66 25.31
C ALA A 157 -14.61 -8.26 26.05
N GLY A 158 -13.84 -9.06 25.33
CA GLY A 158 -12.53 -9.56 25.74
C GLY A 158 -11.54 -9.37 24.60
N GLY A 159 -10.56 -8.50 24.81
CA GLY A 159 -9.34 -8.41 23.98
C GLY A 159 -9.51 -7.77 22.60
N GLY A 160 -9.49 -6.43 22.55
CA GLY A 160 -9.37 -5.72 21.27
C GLY A 160 -7.99 -5.88 20.64
N GLY A 161 -7.89 -6.75 19.63
CA GLY A 161 -7.12 -6.48 18.40
C GLY A 161 -5.68 -6.98 18.30
N GLU A 162 -5.42 -8.28 18.51
CA GLU A 162 -4.12 -8.91 18.18
C GLU A 162 -4.21 -10.04 17.11
N ASP A 163 -5.41 -10.43 16.69
CA ASP A 163 -5.66 -11.55 15.75
C ASP A 163 -5.85 -11.11 14.28
N GLY A 164 -5.00 -10.20 13.79
CA GLY A 164 -4.87 -9.92 12.35
C GLY A 164 -3.67 -10.67 11.76
N SER A 165 -3.71 -11.05 10.48
CA SER A 165 -2.50 -11.51 9.77
C SER A 165 -1.38 -10.47 9.94
N LEU A 166 -0.12 -10.89 10.03
CA LEU A 166 1.00 -9.95 10.23
C LEU A 166 1.06 -8.87 9.13
N GLY A 167 0.62 -9.20 7.92
CA GLY A 167 0.46 -8.24 6.82
C GLY A 167 -0.51 -7.12 7.17
N ARG A 168 -1.71 -7.44 7.67
CA ARG A 168 -2.69 -6.43 8.08
C ARG A 168 -2.18 -5.54 9.21
N GLN A 169 -1.51 -6.12 10.19
CA GLN A 169 -0.93 -5.34 11.29
C GLN A 169 0.16 -4.38 10.80
N LEU A 170 0.93 -4.82 9.79
CA LEU A 170 1.96 -4.00 9.16
C LEU A 170 1.35 -2.84 8.37
N VAL A 171 0.31 -3.10 7.57
CA VAL A 171 -0.45 -2.06 6.85
C VAL A 171 -0.92 -0.96 7.81
N VAL A 172 -1.59 -1.35 8.90
CA VAL A 172 -2.12 -0.40 9.89
C VAL A 172 -0.99 0.40 10.54
N ALA A 173 0.11 -0.26 10.90
CA ALA A 173 1.26 0.42 11.50
C ALA A 173 1.95 1.39 10.52
N CYS A 174 2.04 1.02 9.24
CA CYS A 174 2.57 1.87 8.18
C CYS A 174 1.64 3.06 7.90
N ALA A 175 0.34 2.84 7.74
CA ALA A 175 -0.70 3.89 7.63
C ALA A 175 -0.60 4.90 8.78
N ALA A 176 -0.44 4.43 10.01
CA ALA A 176 -0.22 5.29 11.16
C ALA A 176 1.06 6.12 11.04
N CYS A 177 2.18 5.55 10.56
CA CYS A 177 3.42 6.31 10.31
C CYS A 177 3.21 7.43 9.27
N PHE A 178 2.47 7.15 8.19
CA PHE A 178 2.20 8.14 7.13
C PHE A 178 1.35 9.30 7.61
N ARG A 179 0.33 9.02 8.42
CA ARG A 179 -0.51 10.07 9.00
C ARG A 179 0.32 11.13 9.75
N PHE A 180 1.41 10.71 10.40
CA PHE A 180 2.33 11.60 11.13
C PHE A 180 3.40 12.28 10.25
N LEU A 181 3.48 11.95 8.95
CA LEU A 181 4.29 12.72 8.01
C LEU A 181 3.57 14.00 7.54
N GLN A 182 2.24 14.03 7.64
CA GLN A 182 1.45 15.20 7.30
C GLN A 182 1.64 16.31 8.33
N VAL A 183 1.81 17.56 7.84
CA VAL A 183 2.08 18.74 8.67
C VAL A 183 1.00 18.96 9.74
N GLU A 184 -0.25 18.60 9.45
CA GLU A 184 -1.39 18.73 10.37
C GLU A 184 -1.26 17.86 11.63
N ASN A 185 -0.56 16.73 11.53
CA ASN A 185 -0.32 15.81 12.64
C ASN A 185 1.13 15.91 13.17
N ALA A 186 1.89 16.92 12.74
CA ALA A 186 3.28 17.08 13.13
C ALA A 186 3.42 17.44 14.62
N THR A 187 4.52 16.99 15.23
CA THR A 187 4.83 17.29 16.63
C THR A 187 5.22 18.76 16.84
N ILE A 188 4.98 19.28 18.04
CA ILE A 188 5.46 20.60 18.46
C ILE A 188 6.99 20.74 18.31
N TYR A 189 7.72 19.62 18.43
CA TYR A 189 9.18 19.60 18.30
C TYR A 189 9.67 19.93 16.88
N LEU A 190 8.86 19.71 15.84
CA LEU A 190 9.21 20.09 14.48
C LEU A 190 9.36 21.61 14.36
N SER A 191 8.39 22.34 14.91
CA SER A 191 8.42 23.81 14.91
C SER A 191 9.61 24.35 15.70
N LEU A 192 9.93 23.74 16.84
CA LEU A 192 11.10 24.09 17.64
C LEU A 192 12.42 23.81 16.90
N GLN A 193 12.50 22.71 16.16
CA GLN A 193 13.67 22.35 15.37
C GLN A 193 13.87 23.28 14.16
N LEU A 194 12.79 23.72 13.51
CA LEU A 194 12.83 24.69 12.42
C LEU A 194 13.24 26.08 12.91
N MET A 195 12.74 26.51 14.08
CA MET A 195 13.07 27.81 14.66
C MET A 195 14.49 27.86 15.26
N PHE A 196 14.97 26.74 15.81
CA PHE A 196 16.29 26.65 16.46
C PHE A 196 17.11 25.45 15.96
N PRO A 197 17.63 25.48 14.72
CA PRO A 197 18.36 24.36 14.15
C PRO A 197 19.64 24.00 14.92
N SER A 198 20.30 24.98 15.54
CA SER A 198 21.49 24.77 16.38
C SER A 198 21.20 24.03 17.70
N LEU A 199 19.94 24.05 18.16
CA LEU A 199 19.50 23.38 19.39
C LEU A 199 18.90 22.00 19.14
N THR A 200 19.07 21.43 17.94
CA THR A 200 18.59 20.07 17.59
C THR A 200 18.88 19.02 18.68
N PRO A 201 20.09 18.94 19.29
CA PRO A 201 20.35 17.96 20.35
C PRO A 201 19.46 18.16 21.59
N VAL A 202 19.18 19.40 21.95
CA VAL A 202 18.33 19.76 23.10
C VAL A 202 16.86 19.49 22.80
N VAL A 203 16.40 19.85 21.61
CA VAL A 203 15.03 19.57 21.15
C VAL A 203 14.76 18.06 21.15
N ARG A 204 15.72 17.25 20.70
CA ARG A 204 15.61 15.78 20.75
C ARG A 204 15.60 15.24 22.17
N TRP A 205 16.47 15.75 23.03
CA TRP A 205 16.47 15.38 24.45
C TRP A 205 15.12 15.69 25.12
N LEU A 206 14.49 16.81 24.76
CA LEU A 206 13.15 17.16 25.21
C LEU A 206 12.10 16.22 24.65
N ALA A 207 12.15 15.91 23.35
CA ALA A 207 11.22 14.98 22.70
C ALA A 207 11.30 13.55 23.28
N GLU A 208 12.46 13.14 23.75
CA GLU A 208 12.66 11.85 24.42
C GLU A 208 12.07 11.82 25.83
N ARG A 209 12.25 12.89 26.61
CA ARG A 209 11.79 12.94 28.02
C ARG A 209 10.35 13.39 28.20
N LEU A 210 9.82 14.23 27.31
CA LEU A 210 8.50 14.86 27.44
C LEU A 210 7.67 14.76 26.14
N PRO A 211 7.52 13.57 25.53
CA PRO A 211 6.88 13.45 24.23
C PRO A 211 5.43 13.98 24.25
N ASP A 212 5.07 14.78 23.23
CA ASP A 212 3.69 15.14 22.99
C ASP A 212 2.91 13.93 22.42
N PRO A 213 1.56 13.97 22.39
CA PRO A 213 0.76 12.83 21.93
C PRO A 213 1.09 12.38 20.49
N ALA A 214 1.37 13.34 19.60
CA ALA A 214 1.72 13.06 18.20
C ALA A 214 3.08 12.37 18.08
N GLN A 215 4.10 12.87 18.79
CA GLN A 215 5.42 12.26 18.88
C GLN A 215 5.35 10.85 19.47
N ALA A 216 4.62 10.67 20.57
CA ALA A 216 4.46 9.36 21.19
C ALA A 216 3.76 8.36 20.26
N ALA A 217 2.70 8.79 19.56
CA ALA A 217 1.98 7.95 18.62
C ALA A 217 2.84 7.56 17.41
N ASN A 218 3.58 8.50 16.82
CA ASN A 218 4.52 8.21 15.73
C ASN A 218 5.65 7.26 16.18
N MET A 219 6.21 7.47 17.38
CA MET A 219 7.24 6.56 17.92
C MET A 219 6.69 5.14 18.08
N ARG A 220 5.46 4.97 18.61
CA ARG A 220 4.83 3.66 18.74
C ARG A 220 4.56 3.01 17.39
N ALA A 221 4.06 3.76 16.42
CA ALA A 221 3.79 3.25 15.07
C ALA A 221 5.07 2.72 14.41
N ARG A 222 6.17 3.51 14.46
CA ARG A 222 7.48 3.09 13.93
C ARG A 222 8.05 1.87 14.65
N SER A 223 7.94 1.80 15.98
CA SER A 223 8.36 0.63 16.73
C SER A 223 7.53 -0.61 16.36
N ARG A 224 6.21 -0.44 16.15
CA ARG A 224 5.34 -1.54 15.71
C ARG A 224 5.73 -2.09 14.35
N VAL A 225 6.06 -1.21 13.39
CA VAL A 225 6.59 -1.64 12.07
C VAL A 225 7.87 -2.46 12.25
N ALA A 226 8.82 -1.98 13.06
CA ALA A 226 10.07 -2.68 13.31
C ALA A 226 9.85 -4.05 13.97
N ASP A 227 8.94 -4.14 14.95
CA ASP A 227 8.62 -5.37 15.65
C ASP A 227 7.98 -6.42 14.73
N ILE A 228 6.99 -6.02 13.93
CA ILE A 228 6.34 -6.91 12.95
C ILE A 228 7.37 -7.36 11.91
N SER A 229 8.23 -6.46 11.44
CA SER A 229 9.29 -6.79 10.48
C SER A 229 10.25 -7.84 11.05
N ARG A 230 10.63 -7.75 12.34
CA ARG A 230 11.44 -8.80 12.99
C ARG A 230 10.72 -10.13 13.07
N GLN A 231 9.43 -10.13 13.39
CA GLN A 231 8.63 -11.36 13.44
C GLN A 231 8.59 -12.05 12.07
N LEU A 232 8.40 -11.28 10.99
CA LEU A 232 8.45 -11.79 9.62
C LEU A 232 9.81 -12.36 9.25
N MET A 233 10.90 -11.66 9.59
CA MET A 233 12.25 -12.17 9.38
C MET A 233 12.52 -13.48 10.14
N GLU A 234 11.99 -13.62 11.36
CA GLU A 234 12.14 -14.83 12.16
C GLU A 234 11.29 -15.99 11.61
N GLN A 235 10.06 -15.71 11.17
CA GLN A 235 9.22 -16.68 10.46
C GLN A 235 9.87 -17.19 9.18
N TRP A 236 10.53 -16.30 8.43
CA TRP A 236 11.32 -16.69 7.26
C TRP A 236 12.48 -17.63 7.63
N ARG A 237 13.28 -17.27 8.65
CA ARG A 237 14.42 -18.08 9.11
C ARG A 237 13.99 -19.47 9.57
N THR A 238 12.98 -19.53 10.43
CA THR A 238 12.46 -20.79 10.97
C THR A 238 11.86 -21.69 9.89
N SER A 239 11.22 -21.10 8.88
CA SER A 239 10.65 -21.85 7.76
C SER A 239 11.74 -22.37 6.82
N LYS A 240 12.78 -21.59 6.55
CA LYS A 240 13.96 -22.04 5.79
C LYS A 240 14.72 -23.16 6.52
N ALA A 241 14.83 -23.08 7.85
CA ALA A 241 15.43 -24.15 8.65
C ALA A 241 14.61 -25.45 8.61
N ARG A 242 13.28 -25.35 8.57
CA ARG A 242 12.37 -26.51 8.40
C ARG A 242 12.41 -27.09 6.98
N GLY A 243 12.51 -26.25 5.96
CA GLY A 243 12.62 -26.67 4.55
C GLY A 243 14.02 -27.14 4.13
N GLY A 244 15.06 -26.76 4.88
CA GLY A 244 16.46 -27.16 4.64
C GLY A 244 16.85 -28.50 5.26
N GLY A 245 15.93 -29.17 5.95
CA GLY A 245 16.11 -30.52 6.48
C GLY A 245 15.49 -31.57 5.57
N ASN A 246 16.29 -32.07 4.61
CA ASN A 246 16.10 -33.31 3.82
C ASN A 246 15.43 -33.23 2.42
N GLY A 247 16.13 -33.77 1.40
CA GLY A 247 15.65 -34.21 0.07
C GLY A 247 15.88 -33.20 -1.06
N ASP A 248 16.61 -33.42 -2.15
CA ASP A 248 16.62 -34.55 -3.09
C ASP A 248 15.30 -35.34 -3.17
N GLY A 249 14.63 -35.25 -4.32
CA GLY A 249 13.58 -36.18 -4.75
C GLY A 249 12.16 -35.99 -4.22
N GLY A 250 11.28 -35.45 -5.07
CA GLY A 250 9.99 -36.08 -5.40
C GLY A 250 8.81 -36.03 -4.40
N GLY A 251 7.83 -35.19 -4.73
CA GLY A 251 6.42 -35.60 -4.90
C GLY A 251 5.48 -35.70 -3.67
N GLY A 252 4.42 -34.89 -3.68
CA GLY A 252 3.06 -35.42 -3.60
C GLY A 252 2.13 -35.01 -2.43
N GLY A 253 1.16 -34.15 -2.74
CA GLY A 253 -0.23 -34.16 -2.21
C GLY A 253 -0.50 -33.31 -0.95
N GLY A 254 -1.55 -32.48 -0.85
CA GLY A 254 -2.67 -32.19 -1.74
C GLY A 254 -3.67 -31.25 -1.03
N GLY A 255 -4.36 -30.39 -1.78
CA GLY A 255 -5.45 -29.52 -1.30
C GLY A 255 -5.70 -28.37 -2.29
N GLY A 256 -6.64 -28.54 -3.21
CA GLY A 256 -6.81 -27.69 -4.39
C GLY A 256 -7.46 -26.32 -4.15
N GLY A 257 -7.19 -25.40 -5.10
CA GLY A 257 -7.97 -24.18 -5.35
C GLY A 257 -7.14 -22.99 -5.81
N ALA A 258 -7.41 -22.50 -7.04
CA ALA A 258 -6.91 -21.28 -7.70
C ALA A 258 -5.49 -21.28 -8.30
N ALA A 259 -5.44 -20.97 -9.60
CA ALA A 259 -4.21 -20.78 -10.38
C ALA A 259 -3.37 -19.62 -9.83
N GLY A 260 -2.05 -19.81 -9.70
CA GLY A 260 -1.10 -18.74 -9.36
C GLY A 260 -0.56 -18.73 -7.92
N ALA A 261 -0.56 -19.87 -7.22
CA ALA A 261 -0.05 -19.99 -5.85
C ALA A 261 1.43 -19.54 -5.71
N PHE A 262 1.72 -18.84 -4.61
CA PHE A 262 3.03 -18.37 -4.16
C PHE A 262 4.16 -19.40 -4.40
N ARG A 263 5.29 -18.97 -4.97
CA ARG A 263 6.55 -19.70 -4.76
C ARG A 263 7.13 -19.25 -3.42
N GLU A 264 6.68 -19.90 -2.35
CA GLU A 264 7.08 -19.56 -0.98
C GLU A 264 8.58 -19.81 -0.75
N ALA A 265 9.30 -18.83 -0.20
CA ALA A 265 10.65 -19.05 0.35
C ALA A 265 10.61 -19.56 1.80
N GLY A 266 9.40 -19.78 2.33
CA GLY A 266 9.13 -20.25 3.69
C GLY A 266 8.28 -19.24 4.48
N GLY A 267 7.34 -19.76 5.28
CA GLY A 267 6.61 -18.98 6.28
C GLY A 267 5.57 -18.01 5.72
N GLY A 268 5.08 -18.25 4.51
CA GLY A 268 4.15 -17.33 3.82
C GLY A 268 4.82 -16.10 3.22
N ILE A 269 6.15 -16.04 3.17
CA ILE A 269 6.91 -14.95 2.55
C ILE A 269 7.36 -15.35 1.13
N SER A 270 7.13 -14.48 0.17
CA SER A 270 7.48 -14.70 -1.23
C SER A 270 8.99 -14.78 -1.37
N ALA A 271 9.46 -15.80 -2.10
CA ALA A 271 10.86 -15.92 -2.48
C ALA A 271 11.33 -14.74 -3.32
N SER A 272 10.42 -14.11 -4.06
CA SER A 272 10.72 -12.92 -4.86
C SER A 272 10.59 -11.61 -4.09
N SER A 273 10.45 -11.60 -2.77
CA SER A 273 10.39 -10.32 -2.04
C SER A 273 11.76 -9.69 -1.80
N PHE A 274 11.80 -8.37 -1.63
CA PHE A 274 13.03 -7.66 -1.27
C PHE A 274 13.60 -8.15 0.07
N MET A 275 12.72 -8.38 1.06
CA MET A 275 13.14 -8.94 2.34
C MET A 275 13.81 -10.30 2.18
N SER A 276 13.22 -11.22 1.41
CA SER A 276 13.84 -12.52 1.10
C SER A 276 15.20 -12.34 0.40
N ALA A 277 15.26 -11.52 -0.65
CA ALA A 277 16.49 -11.30 -1.42
C ALA A 277 17.62 -10.72 -0.54
N MET A 278 17.31 -9.75 0.32
CA MET A 278 18.27 -9.18 1.27
C MET A 278 18.72 -10.19 2.32
N MET A 279 17.81 -11.05 2.79
CA MET A 279 18.12 -12.10 3.77
C MET A 279 18.97 -13.22 3.18
N GLU A 280 18.77 -13.56 1.89
CA GLU A 280 19.57 -14.55 1.17
C GLU A 280 20.94 -14.03 0.78
N GLY A 281 21.03 -12.78 0.31
CA GLY A 281 22.30 -12.13 -0.02
C GLY A 281 23.29 -12.11 1.16
N ARG A 282 22.79 -12.11 2.40
CA ARG A 282 23.62 -12.22 3.60
C ARG A 282 24.34 -13.56 3.72
N GLN A 283 23.80 -14.65 3.18
CA GLN A 283 24.31 -16.00 3.44
C GLN A 283 25.66 -16.25 2.74
N GLY A 284 25.90 -15.60 1.59
CA GLY A 284 27.15 -15.68 0.82
C GLY A 284 28.07 -14.46 0.91
N ALA A 285 27.60 -13.34 1.48
CA ALA A 285 28.41 -12.12 1.60
C ALA A 285 29.43 -12.20 2.73
N TRP A 286 30.53 -11.46 2.60
CA TRP A 286 31.50 -11.25 3.67
C TRP A 286 30.85 -10.49 4.84
N PRO A 287 31.24 -10.73 6.11
CA PRO A 287 30.61 -10.10 7.27
C PRO A 287 30.44 -8.58 7.17
N GLU A 288 31.43 -7.89 6.60
CA GLU A 288 31.46 -6.44 6.38
C GLU A 288 30.47 -5.95 5.30
N GLN A 289 29.97 -6.84 4.44
CA GLN A 289 29.01 -6.57 3.38
C GLN A 289 27.58 -6.99 3.76
N ARG A 290 27.39 -7.75 4.84
CA ARG A 290 26.08 -8.20 5.30
C ARG A 290 25.32 -7.04 5.93
N LEU A 291 24.06 -6.87 5.53
CA LEU A 291 23.14 -5.98 6.25
C LEU A 291 22.80 -6.59 7.61
N SER A 292 22.75 -5.76 8.64
CA SER A 292 22.15 -6.06 9.94
C SER A 292 20.63 -6.11 9.86
N ASP A 293 19.97 -6.74 10.83
CA ASP A 293 18.50 -6.79 10.90
C ASP A 293 17.87 -5.39 10.87
N VAL A 294 18.46 -4.46 11.59
CA VAL A 294 18.05 -3.05 11.60
C VAL A 294 18.16 -2.45 10.20
N GLU A 295 19.25 -2.70 9.46
CA GLU A 295 19.39 -2.21 8.08
C GLU A 295 18.35 -2.83 7.14
N VAL A 296 18.02 -4.12 7.25
CA VAL A 296 16.97 -4.73 6.40
C VAL A 296 15.58 -4.18 6.71
N ILE A 297 15.23 -4.04 7.99
CA ILE A 297 13.96 -3.43 8.41
C ILE A 297 13.87 -2.00 7.87
N ALA A 298 14.96 -1.23 7.99
CA ALA A 298 15.04 0.13 7.48
C ALA A 298 14.84 0.19 5.96
N GLN A 299 15.48 -0.71 5.20
CA GLN A 299 15.31 -0.77 3.75
C GLN A 299 13.87 -1.15 3.36
N CYS A 300 13.29 -2.21 3.94
CA CYS A 300 11.92 -2.61 3.64
C CYS A 300 10.91 -1.49 3.92
N PHE A 301 11.01 -0.84 5.08
CA PHE A 301 10.14 0.27 5.42
C PHE A 301 10.34 1.47 4.48
N THR A 302 11.58 1.75 4.09
CA THR A 302 11.90 2.83 3.15
C THR A 302 11.31 2.57 1.76
N PHE A 303 11.39 1.34 1.25
CA PHE A 303 10.79 0.99 -0.03
C PHE A 303 9.28 1.07 0.00
N LEU A 304 8.66 0.66 1.10
CA LEU A 304 7.24 0.83 1.28
C LEU A 304 6.87 2.32 1.24
N LEU A 305 7.56 3.13 2.06
CA LEU A 305 7.32 4.57 2.21
C LEU A 305 7.43 5.32 0.87
N ALA A 306 8.55 5.14 0.18
CA ALA A 306 8.83 5.89 -1.04
C ALA A 306 8.21 5.28 -2.29
N GLY A 307 7.82 4.01 -2.26
CA GLY A 307 7.30 3.32 -3.43
C GLY A 307 5.81 3.53 -3.65
N PHE A 308 4.99 3.58 -2.59
CA PHE A 308 3.54 3.56 -2.76
C PHE A 308 2.95 4.93 -3.09
N GLU A 309 3.32 6.00 -2.37
CA GLU A 309 2.69 7.32 -2.47
C GLU A 309 3.02 8.00 -3.79
N THR A 310 4.31 7.99 -4.17
CA THR A 310 4.74 8.58 -5.44
C THR A 310 4.14 7.86 -6.64
N THR A 311 4.00 6.54 -6.55
CA THR A 311 3.37 5.75 -7.62
C THR A 311 1.87 5.98 -7.65
N ALA A 312 1.21 6.09 -6.48
CA ALA A 312 -0.22 6.41 -6.40
C ALA A 312 -0.50 7.77 -7.05
N ASP A 313 0.23 8.81 -6.65
CA ASP A 313 0.10 10.16 -7.19
C ASP A 313 0.33 10.18 -8.72
N THR A 314 1.35 9.46 -9.18
CA THR A 314 1.65 9.34 -10.62
C THR A 314 0.51 8.67 -11.38
N LEU A 315 -0.01 7.54 -10.89
CA LEU A 315 -1.08 6.79 -11.54
C LEU A 315 -2.41 7.56 -11.49
N SER A 316 -2.76 8.16 -10.35
CA SER A 316 -3.97 8.98 -10.20
C SER A 316 -3.91 10.20 -11.11
N THR A 317 -2.75 10.86 -11.22
CA THR A 317 -2.56 11.95 -12.18
C THR A 317 -2.66 11.47 -13.62
N ALA A 318 -2.08 10.31 -13.95
CA ALA A 318 -2.20 9.74 -15.29
C ALA A 318 -3.66 9.43 -15.66
N VAL A 319 -4.43 8.82 -14.75
CA VAL A 319 -5.86 8.57 -14.95
C VAL A 319 -6.64 9.87 -15.11
N PHE A 320 -6.35 10.89 -14.31
CA PHE A 320 -6.96 12.20 -14.45
C PHE A 320 -6.66 12.85 -15.81
N LEU A 321 -5.41 12.76 -16.29
CA LEU A 321 -5.02 13.28 -17.59
C LEU A 321 -5.70 12.54 -18.74
N LEU A 322 -5.83 11.21 -18.65
CA LEU A 322 -6.55 10.41 -19.65
C LEU A 322 -8.04 10.77 -19.68
N ALA A 323 -8.69 10.86 -18.52
CA ALA A 323 -10.10 11.24 -18.40
C ALA A 323 -10.41 12.66 -18.91
N THR A 324 -9.41 13.55 -18.94
CA THR A 324 -9.55 14.93 -19.46
C THR A 324 -9.07 15.09 -20.90
N HIS A 325 -8.49 14.05 -21.52
CA HIS A 325 -7.96 14.05 -22.88
C HIS A 325 -8.36 12.76 -23.62
N LEU A 326 -9.61 12.69 -24.08
CA LEU A 326 -10.20 11.50 -24.73
C LEU A 326 -9.40 10.98 -25.93
N GLU A 327 -8.71 11.85 -26.67
CA GLU A 327 -7.84 11.44 -27.78
C GLU A 327 -6.64 10.59 -27.29
N ALA A 328 -6.07 10.92 -26.13
CA ALA A 328 -4.98 10.17 -25.54
C ALA A 328 -5.49 8.86 -24.92
N GLU A 329 -6.66 8.89 -24.29
CA GLU A 329 -7.35 7.69 -23.78
C GLU A 329 -7.61 6.67 -24.91
N GLN A 330 -8.21 7.11 -26.02
CA GLN A 330 -8.51 6.22 -27.14
C GLN A 330 -7.24 5.60 -27.73
N ARG A 331 -6.19 6.40 -27.91
CA ARG A 331 -4.90 5.89 -28.40
C ARG A 331 -4.29 4.84 -27.47
N LEU A 332 -4.37 5.05 -26.16
CA LEU A 332 -3.90 4.09 -25.19
C LEU A 332 -4.73 2.80 -25.23
N ALA A 333 -6.06 2.91 -25.34
CA ALA A 333 -6.94 1.75 -25.49
C ALA A 333 -6.59 0.94 -26.75
N ASP A 334 -6.42 1.60 -27.90
CA ASP A 334 -6.03 0.94 -29.15
C ASP A 334 -4.66 0.23 -29.02
N GLU A 335 -3.70 0.85 -28.33
CA GLU A 335 -2.38 0.26 -28.07
C GLU A 335 -2.47 -0.99 -27.18
N VAL A 336 -3.29 -0.94 -26.13
CA VAL A 336 -3.51 -2.07 -25.21
C VAL A 336 -4.29 -3.21 -25.89
N ASP A 337 -5.36 -2.89 -26.63
CA ASP A 337 -6.15 -3.87 -27.39
C ASP A 337 -5.29 -4.60 -28.44
N ALA A 338 -4.31 -3.91 -29.03
CA ALA A 338 -3.37 -4.51 -29.97
C ALA A 338 -2.40 -5.53 -29.33
N LEU A 339 -2.28 -5.55 -27.99
CA LEU A 339 -1.51 -6.57 -27.27
C LEU A 339 -2.33 -7.87 -27.08
N GLY A 340 -3.67 -7.78 -27.04
CA GLY A 340 -4.58 -8.88 -26.78
C GLY A 340 -4.41 -9.51 -25.38
N ASP A 341 -4.89 -10.74 -25.20
CA ASP A 341 -4.84 -11.49 -23.93
C ASP A 341 -3.46 -12.09 -23.60
N GLN A 342 -2.38 -11.49 -24.10
CA GLN A 342 -1.03 -11.98 -23.84
C GLN A 342 -0.64 -11.68 -22.38
N PRO A 343 0.04 -12.62 -21.68
CA PRO A 343 0.56 -12.34 -20.35
C PRO A 343 1.48 -11.12 -20.38
N LEU A 344 1.29 -10.19 -19.44
CA LEU A 344 2.16 -9.03 -19.29
C LEU A 344 3.57 -9.50 -18.88
N THR A 345 4.50 -9.56 -19.83
CA THR A 345 5.91 -9.82 -19.58
C THR A 345 6.74 -8.54 -19.66
N PRO A 346 7.93 -8.49 -19.03
CA PRO A 346 8.83 -7.34 -19.17
C PRO A 346 9.17 -7.00 -20.63
N GLU A 347 9.29 -8.02 -21.49
CA GLU A 347 9.57 -7.85 -22.91
C GLU A 347 8.37 -7.24 -23.65
N LEU A 348 7.15 -7.62 -23.27
CA LEU A 348 5.94 -7.01 -23.83
C LEU A 348 5.86 -5.54 -23.44
N LEU A 349 6.04 -5.23 -22.15
CA LEU A 349 6.02 -3.86 -21.62
C LEU A 349 7.09 -2.96 -22.25
N ALA A 350 8.29 -3.48 -22.52
CA ALA A 350 9.35 -2.73 -23.19
C ALA A 350 8.99 -2.32 -24.63
N ASN A 351 8.01 -2.99 -25.26
CA ASN A 351 7.57 -2.73 -26.61
C ASN A 351 6.28 -1.89 -26.69
N VAL A 352 5.61 -1.63 -25.57
CA VAL A 352 4.46 -0.72 -25.49
C VAL A 352 4.96 0.72 -25.76
N GLY A 353 4.37 1.40 -26.74
CA GLY A 353 4.82 2.72 -27.22
C GLY A 353 6.08 2.71 -28.12
N GLY A 354 6.69 1.54 -28.37
CA GLY A 354 7.91 1.39 -29.18
C GLY A 354 7.69 1.20 -30.69
N ARG A 355 6.46 0.93 -31.13
CA ARG A 355 6.10 0.92 -32.56
C ARG A 355 5.99 2.36 -33.06
N LYS A 356 7.14 2.99 -33.32
CA LYS A 356 7.18 4.13 -34.24
C LYS A 356 6.70 3.63 -35.60
N GLY A 357 5.54 4.13 -36.04
CA GLY A 357 5.22 4.20 -37.46
C GLY A 357 6.25 5.05 -38.20
#